data_AF-A0A7D9L497-F1
#
_entry.id   AF-A0A7D9L497-F1
#
_cell.length_a   1.000
_cell.length_b   1.000
_cell.length_c   1.000
_cell.angle_alpha   90.00
_cell.angle_beta   90.00
_cell.angle_gamma   90.00
#
_symmetry.space_group_name_H-M   'P 1'
#
loop_
_entity.id
_entity.type
_entity.pdbx_description
1 polymer ?
#
loop_
_entity_poly.entity_id
_entity_poly.type
_entity_poly.pdbx_seq_one_letter_code
_entity_poly.pdbx_strand_id
1 'polypeptide(L)'
;MADKHCRYNKESNENNTKLNAVREEYKRYKKRSPPPDFGDVIDFENPSTFSGRVREINILKNFDESFECHNSGLLNASKWNVFELISCPGFIFIVNPFETGVQHYFVQRSLKNFPCKPNATNLVVHDDVILEEGQSFWEYCVESASPDTIKKLRWTHLGYQFDYNNVEYKPDIYYGFPRDLGSLTCHIATALGYPDYRPESGVVNYYPLGSSMGGHVDKYENDLSQPLVSISFGQSAVYLIGGKTCDIRPTGIQHFISIIY
;
A
#
# COMPACT_ATOMS: atom_id res chain seq x y z
N MET A 1 -10.62 0.04 -14.43
CA MET A 1 -11.80 -0.21 -13.58
C MET A 1 -11.38 -1.27 -12.57
N ALA A 2 -11.57 -1.05 -11.27
CA ALA A 2 -11.35 -2.13 -10.29
C ALA A 2 -12.37 -3.25 -10.58
N ASP A 3 -11.83 -4.45 -10.70
CA ASP A 3 -12.46 -5.66 -11.18
C ASP A 3 -13.88 -5.88 -10.62
N LYS A 4 -14.82 -6.16 -11.52
CA LYS A 4 -16.21 -6.51 -11.16
C LYS A 4 -16.28 -7.90 -10.52
N HIS A 5 -15.25 -8.74 -10.61
CA HIS A 5 -15.17 -10.06 -9.98
C HIS A 5 -14.51 -10.10 -8.61
N CYS A 6 -13.73 -9.08 -8.22
CA CYS A 6 -13.32 -8.89 -6.81
C CYS A 6 -14.41 -8.22 -5.95
N ARG A 7 -15.67 -8.19 -6.44
CA ARG A 7 -16.84 -7.85 -5.64
C ARG A 7 -17.42 -9.14 -5.09
N TYR A 8 -17.30 -9.29 -3.77
CA TYR A 8 -18.01 -10.28 -2.96
C TYR A 8 -19.29 -10.80 -3.62
N ASN A 9 -19.32 -12.12 -3.84
CA ASN A 9 -20.45 -12.86 -4.39
C ASN A 9 -21.78 -12.29 -3.90
N LYS A 10 -22.58 -11.84 -4.86
CA LYS A 10 -23.97 -11.47 -4.67
C LYS A 10 -24.80 -12.77 -4.71
N GLU A 11 -24.54 -13.69 -3.80
CA GLU A 11 -25.47 -14.79 -3.54
C GLU A 11 -26.57 -14.27 -2.61
N SER A 12 -27.70 -13.94 -3.23
CA SER A 12 -28.95 -13.65 -2.59
C SER A 12 -29.46 -14.89 -1.86
N ASN A 13 -29.24 -14.94 -0.55
CA ASN A 13 -30.10 -15.67 0.37
C ASN A 13 -30.77 -14.67 1.31
N GLU A 14 -32.06 -14.42 1.05
CA GLU A 14 -32.92 -13.38 1.64
C GLU A 14 -33.26 -13.55 3.13
N ASN A 15 -32.46 -14.25 3.95
CA ASN A 15 -32.83 -14.45 5.37
C ASN A 15 -31.67 -14.44 6.38
N ASN A 16 -30.54 -13.77 6.10
CA ASN A 16 -29.53 -13.53 7.13
C ASN A 16 -28.74 -12.24 6.85
N THR A 17 -29.24 -11.10 7.34
CA THR A 17 -28.55 -9.79 7.22
C THR A 17 -27.34 -9.79 8.15
N LYS A 18 -26.29 -10.52 7.78
CA LYS A 18 -25.04 -10.56 8.51
C LYS A 18 -24.48 -9.14 8.54
N LEU A 19 -24.33 -8.59 9.76
CA LEU A 19 -23.77 -7.25 9.98
C LEU A 19 -22.45 -7.14 9.22
N ASN A 20 -22.26 -6.07 8.45
CA ASN A 20 -21.00 -5.81 7.74
C ASN A 20 -20.47 -4.47 8.19
N ALA A 21 -19.86 -4.48 9.39
CA ALA A 21 -19.32 -3.30 10.02
C ALA A 21 -18.22 -2.65 9.17
N VAL A 22 -17.43 -3.44 8.42
CA VAL A 22 -16.43 -2.91 7.48
C VAL A 22 -17.10 -2.04 6.40
N ARG A 23 -18.20 -2.50 5.81
CA ARG A 23 -18.94 -1.75 4.77
C ARG A 23 -19.61 -0.51 5.35
N GLU A 24 -20.10 -0.57 6.57
CA GLU A 24 -20.69 0.58 7.27
C GLU A 24 -19.64 1.67 7.51
N GLU A 25 -18.48 1.31 8.06
CA GLU A 25 -17.38 2.24 8.31
C GLU A 25 -16.80 2.82 7.01
N TYR A 26 -16.63 1.98 5.99
CA TYR A 26 -16.24 2.46 4.65
C TYR A 26 -17.20 3.51 4.11
N LYS A 27 -18.52 3.29 4.24
CA LYS A 27 -19.53 4.26 3.80
C LYS A 27 -19.52 5.54 4.65
N ARG A 28 -19.27 5.42 5.96
CA ARG A 28 -19.17 6.57 6.87
C ARG A 28 -18.05 7.51 6.42
N TYR A 29 -16.82 7.01 6.29
CA TYR A 29 -15.67 7.84 5.89
C TYR A 29 -15.73 8.32 4.43
N LYS A 30 -16.53 7.67 3.57
CA LYS A 30 -16.75 8.11 2.19
C LYS A 30 -17.82 9.22 2.05
N LYS A 31 -18.59 9.49 3.09
CA LYS A 31 -19.67 10.48 3.06
C LYS A 31 -19.09 11.87 2.80
N ARG A 32 -19.76 12.68 1.95
CA ARG A 32 -19.30 14.05 1.63
C ARG A 32 -20.12 15.14 2.32
N SER A 33 -21.38 14.85 2.68
CA SER A 33 -22.29 15.82 3.26
C SER A 33 -23.23 15.16 4.28
N PRO A 34 -23.14 15.54 5.58
CA PRO A 34 -21.98 16.19 6.17
C PRO A 34 -20.70 15.36 5.97
N PRO A 35 -19.50 15.99 5.97
CA PRO A 35 -18.25 15.25 6.01
C PRO A 35 -18.20 14.36 7.27
N PRO A 36 -17.46 13.24 7.24
CA PRO A 36 -17.31 12.38 8.40
C PRO A 36 -16.57 13.10 9.52
N ASP A 37 -16.87 12.70 10.75
CA ASP A 37 -16.01 12.98 11.89
C ASP A 37 -14.79 12.05 11.86
N PHE A 38 -13.63 12.61 12.20
CA PHE A 38 -12.34 11.91 12.26
C PHE A 38 -11.79 11.83 13.68
N GLY A 39 -12.54 12.27 14.70
CA GLY A 39 -12.07 12.26 16.10
C GLY A 39 -11.73 10.86 16.65
N ASP A 40 -12.18 9.80 15.98
CA ASP A 40 -11.88 8.41 16.33
C ASP A 40 -10.70 7.80 15.55
N VAL A 41 -10.16 8.52 14.56
CA VAL A 41 -9.03 8.08 13.74
C VAL A 41 -7.73 8.20 14.54
N ILE A 42 -6.91 7.14 14.50
CA ILE A 42 -5.56 7.16 15.08
C ILE A 42 -4.66 7.96 14.15
N ASP A 43 -4.03 9.00 14.68
CA ASP A 43 -2.97 9.74 14.04
C ASP A 43 -1.66 9.46 14.79
N PHE A 44 -0.76 8.70 14.15
CA PHE A 44 0.53 8.30 14.73
C PHE A 44 1.49 9.46 14.97
N GLU A 45 1.22 10.65 14.43
CA GLU A 45 1.95 11.89 14.76
C GLU A 45 1.35 12.63 15.97
N ASN A 46 0.16 12.24 16.42
CA ASN A 46 -0.54 12.84 17.55
C ASN A 46 -0.93 11.80 18.62
N PRO A 47 -0.08 11.61 19.65
CA PRO A 47 -0.31 10.64 20.72
C PRO A 47 -1.64 10.77 21.47
N SER A 48 -2.28 11.95 21.46
CA SER A 48 -3.58 12.14 22.10
C SER A 48 -4.70 11.31 21.45
N THR A 49 -4.53 10.90 20.19
CA THR A 49 -5.50 10.08 19.44
C THR A 49 -5.40 8.58 19.72
N PHE A 50 -4.33 8.15 20.41
CA PHE A 50 -4.01 6.74 20.62
C PHE A 50 -5.07 6.04 21.45
N SER A 51 -5.51 6.69 22.53
CA SER A 51 -6.57 6.20 23.43
C SER A 51 -6.36 4.74 23.87
N GLY A 52 -5.10 4.34 24.11
CA GLY A 52 -4.74 2.98 24.51
C GLY A 52 -4.89 1.91 23.42
N ARG A 53 -5.00 2.30 22.13
CA ARG A 53 -5.14 1.37 20.99
C ARG A 53 -3.82 1.02 20.31
N VAL A 54 -2.74 1.73 20.63
CA VAL A 54 -1.42 1.51 20.03
C VAL A 54 -0.36 1.33 21.11
N ARG A 55 0.69 0.60 20.77
CA ARG A 55 1.87 0.37 21.61
C ARG A 55 3.11 0.77 20.85
N GLU A 56 4.01 1.52 21.48
CA GLU A 56 5.32 1.81 20.89
C GLU A 56 6.23 0.57 20.90
N ILE A 57 6.98 0.35 19.82
CA ILE A 57 7.90 -0.77 19.65
C ILE A 57 9.33 -0.22 19.65
N ASN A 58 10.19 -0.79 20.50
CA ASN A 58 11.62 -0.57 20.42
C ASN A 58 12.26 -1.63 19.51
N ILE A 59 12.57 -1.23 18.27
CA ILE A 59 13.15 -2.11 17.24
C ILE A 59 14.65 -2.37 17.43
N LEU A 60 15.35 -1.55 18.21
CA LEU A 60 16.80 -1.65 18.41
C LEU A 60 17.22 -2.91 19.17
N LYS A 61 16.30 -3.55 19.90
CA LYS A 61 16.61 -4.82 20.60
C LYS A 61 16.96 -5.96 19.66
N ASN A 62 16.45 -5.91 18.43
CA ASN A 62 16.60 -6.96 17.42
C ASN A 62 17.41 -6.48 16.20
N PHE A 63 17.85 -5.22 16.21
CA PHE A 63 18.52 -4.59 15.08
C PHE A 63 20.03 -4.59 15.29
N ASP A 64 20.76 -5.09 14.31
CA ASP A 64 22.21 -4.99 14.23
C ASP A 64 22.58 -3.71 13.46
N GLU A 65 23.20 -2.75 14.15
CA GLU A 65 23.65 -1.48 13.52
C GLU A 65 24.62 -1.71 12.36
N SER A 66 25.33 -2.85 12.31
CA SER A 66 26.19 -3.19 11.18
C SER A 66 25.43 -3.40 9.87
N PHE A 67 24.11 -3.60 9.94
CA PHE A 67 23.22 -3.72 8.78
C PHE A 67 22.71 -2.35 8.27
N GLU A 68 23.02 -1.23 8.94
CA GLU A 68 22.56 0.07 8.46
C GLU A 68 23.05 0.37 7.04
N CYS A 69 22.11 0.37 6.11
CA CYS A 69 22.38 0.70 4.73
C CYS A 69 22.35 2.22 4.55
N HIS A 70 23.53 2.84 4.52
CA HIS A 70 23.72 4.29 4.30
C HIS A 70 23.10 4.82 2.99
N ASN A 71 22.72 3.95 2.06
CA ASN A 71 22.11 4.31 0.78
C ASN A 71 20.64 3.89 0.64
N SER A 72 19.99 3.50 1.75
CA SER A 72 18.57 3.13 1.73
C SER A 72 17.61 4.31 1.57
N GLY A 73 18.08 5.55 1.81
CA GLY A 73 17.24 6.73 1.86
C GLY A 73 16.34 6.81 3.11
N LEU A 74 16.64 5.99 4.12
CA LEU A 74 15.99 5.99 5.41
C LEU A 74 16.90 6.66 6.45
N LEU A 75 16.29 7.33 7.41
CA LEU A 75 16.95 7.73 8.64
C LEU A 75 17.52 6.50 9.36
N ASN A 76 18.53 6.69 10.20
CA ASN A 76 19.00 5.65 11.11
C ASN A 76 17.83 5.08 11.93
N ALA A 77 17.79 3.75 12.09
CA ALA A 77 16.66 3.03 12.69
C ALA A 77 16.36 3.49 14.13
N SER A 78 17.38 3.96 14.87
CA SER A 78 17.20 4.52 16.22
C SER A 78 16.35 5.79 16.27
N LYS A 79 16.14 6.45 15.14
CA LYS A 79 15.30 7.65 15.01
C LYS A 79 13.86 7.34 14.62
N TRP A 80 13.53 6.08 14.33
CA TRP A 80 12.21 5.70 13.87
C TRP A 80 11.22 5.66 15.03
N ASN A 81 10.06 6.28 14.84
CA ASN A 81 8.92 6.08 15.74
C ASN A 81 8.09 4.92 15.18
N VAL A 82 8.09 3.81 15.91
CA VAL A 82 7.47 2.55 15.47
C VAL A 82 6.38 2.17 16.46
N PHE A 83 5.21 1.83 15.93
CA PHE A 83 4.04 1.51 16.73
C PHE A 83 3.37 0.23 16.23
N GLU A 84 2.78 -0.52 17.15
CA GLU A 84 1.91 -1.65 16.85
C GLU A 84 0.47 -1.29 17.20
N LEU A 85 -0.47 -1.76 16.37
CA LEU A 85 -1.89 -1.67 16.70
C LEU A 85 -2.31 -2.84 17.59
N ILE A 86 -2.85 -2.54 18.78
CA ILE A 86 -3.21 -3.58 19.77
C ILE A 86 -4.33 -4.49 19.25
N SER A 87 -5.26 -3.96 18.46
CA SER A 87 -6.37 -4.75 17.89
C SER A 87 -5.95 -5.66 16.74
N CYS A 88 -4.74 -5.49 16.20
CA CYS A 88 -4.19 -6.27 15.11
C CYS A 88 -2.69 -6.54 15.36
N PRO A 89 -2.35 -7.48 16.25
CA PRO A 89 -0.96 -7.83 16.53
C PRO A 89 -0.22 -8.19 15.25
N GLY A 90 0.99 -7.63 15.09
CA GLY A 90 1.77 -7.69 13.87
C GLY A 90 1.60 -6.47 12.95
N PHE A 91 0.49 -5.73 13.03
CA PHE A 91 0.35 -4.50 12.24
C PHE A 91 1.29 -3.43 12.80
N ILE A 92 2.32 -3.08 12.03
CA ILE A 92 3.36 -2.12 12.45
C ILE A 92 3.28 -0.83 11.62
N PHE A 93 3.12 0.29 12.31
CA PHE A 93 3.18 1.61 11.71
C PHE A 93 4.53 2.27 12.00
N ILE A 94 5.19 2.79 10.95
CA ILE A 94 6.42 3.57 11.08
C ILE A 94 6.12 5.00 10.63
N VAL A 95 6.30 5.96 11.53
CA VAL A 95 6.13 7.38 11.21
C VAL A 95 7.34 7.84 10.40
N ASN A 96 7.09 8.24 9.15
CA ASN A 96 8.03 8.85 8.20
C ASN A 96 9.53 8.58 8.50
N PRO A 97 10.05 7.40 8.13
CA PRO A 97 11.44 7.05 8.37
C PRO A 97 12.38 7.60 7.28
N PHE A 98 11.91 8.45 6.36
CA PHE A 98 12.68 8.85 5.18
C PHE A 98 13.62 10.02 5.45
N GLU A 99 14.78 10.00 4.79
CA GLU A 99 15.62 11.19 4.66
C GLU A 99 14.96 12.26 3.77
N THR A 100 15.45 13.50 3.90
CA THR A 100 14.94 14.62 3.11
C THR A 100 15.12 14.35 1.61
N GLY A 101 14.04 14.50 0.84
CA GLY A 101 14.04 14.32 -0.62
C GLY A 101 13.75 12.90 -1.11
N VAL A 102 13.85 11.89 -0.24
CA VAL A 102 13.63 10.48 -0.65
C VAL A 102 12.17 10.20 -1.01
N GLN A 103 11.22 10.82 -0.31
CA GLN A 103 9.81 10.74 -0.70
C GLN A 103 9.59 11.31 -2.11
N HIS A 104 10.19 12.46 -2.43
CA HIS A 104 10.10 13.05 -3.77
C HIS A 104 10.71 12.13 -4.84
N TYR A 105 11.85 11.51 -4.53
CA TYR A 105 12.47 10.52 -5.41
C TYR A 105 11.50 9.37 -5.72
N PHE A 106 10.90 8.72 -4.72
CA PHE A 106 9.98 7.60 -4.96
C PHE A 106 8.66 8.02 -5.60
N VAL A 107 8.17 9.25 -5.35
CA VAL A 107 7.04 9.82 -6.10
C VAL A 107 7.38 10.00 -7.58
N GLN A 108 8.59 10.47 -7.90
CA GLN A 108 9.03 10.57 -9.29
C GLN A 108 9.19 9.19 -9.93
N ARG A 109 9.79 8.23 -9.22
CA ARG A 109 9.93 6.83 -9.68
C ARG A 109 8.57 6.22 -9.99
N SER A 110 7.59 6.42 -9.12
CA SER A 110 6.25 5.86 -9.29
C SER A 110 5.48 6.48 -10.45
N LEU A 111 5.70 7.74 -10.80
CA LEU A 111 5.02 8.40 -11.91
C LEU A 111 5.76 8.27 -13.24
N LYS A 112 7.09 8.19 -13.22
CA LYS A 112 7.93 8.26 -14.42
C LYS A 112 8.50 6.93 -14.87
N ASN A 113 8.87 6.04 -13.94
CA ASN A 113 9.66 4.86 -14.26
C ASN A 113 8.89 3.57 -14.08
N PHE A 114 8.19 3.40 -12.95
CA PHE A 114 7.44 2.17 -12.68
C PHE A 114 6.38 1.87 -13.76
N PRO A 115 5.62 2.84 -14.29
CA PRO A 115 4.59 2.57 -15.30
C PRO A 115 5.15 2.24 -16.70
N CYS A 116 6.47 2.32 -16.91
CA CYS A 116 7.08 2.00 -18.19
C CYS A 116 7.08 0.49 -18.43
N LYS A 117 7.14 0.11 -19.72
CA LYS A 117 7.42 -1.29 -20.08
C LYS A 117 8.72 -1.78 -19.42
N PRO A 118 8.78 -3.06 -19.01
CA PRO A 118 7.79 -4.12 -19.25
C PRO A 118 6.63 -4.19 -18.23
N ASN A 119 6.56 -3.29 -17.24
CA ASN A 119 5.55 -3.38 -16.19
C ASN A 119 4.12 -3.18 -16.72
N ALA A 120 3.19 -3.99 -16.22
CA ALA A 120 1.78 -3.85 -16.55
C ALA A 120 1.16 -2.67 -15.81
N THR A 121 0.28 -1.93 -16.48
CA THR A 121 -0.56 -0.89 -15.89
C THR A 121 -2.00 -1.08 -16.33
N ASN A 122 -2.93 -0.43 -15.62
CA ASN A 122 -4.34 -0.45 -16.04
C ASN A 122 -4.59 0.21 -17.41
N LEU A 123 -3.64 0.99 -17.93
CA LEU A 123 -3.80 1.68 -19.22
C LEU A 123 -3.22 0.85 -20.37
N VAL A 124 -2.11 0.16 -20.13
CA VAL A 124 -1.49 -0.72 -21.12
C VAL A 124 -2.31 -1.99 -21.30
N VAL A 125 -2.83 -2.58 -20.21
CA VAL A 125 -3.61 -3.83 -20.27
C VAL A 125 -4.99 -3.65 -20.93
N HIS A 126 -5.50 -2.42 -21.01
CA HIS A 126 -6.78 -2.13 -21.66
C HIS A 126 -6.62 -1.44 -23.02
N ASP A 127 -5.41 -1.44 -23.59
CA ASP A 127 -5.07 -0.79 -24.86
C ASP A 127 -5.41 0.72 -24.90
N ASP A 128 -5.57 1.36 -23.73
CA ASP A 128 -5.80 2.81 -23.60
C ASP A 128 -4.52 3.61 -23.95
N VAL A 129 -3.35 2.99 -23.79
CA VAL A 129 -2.02 3.55 -24.07
C VAL A 129 -1.13 2.49 -24.69
N ILE A 130 -0.49 2.83 -25.81
CA ILE A 130 0.53 1.99 -26.47
C ILE A 130 1.89 2.62 -26.23
N LEU A 131 2.67 2.06 -25.29
CA LEU A 131 4.06 2.46 -25.06
C LEU A 131 5.02 1.66 -25.93
N GLU A 132 6.00 2.31 -26.54
CA GLU A 132 7.14 1.64 -27.17
C GLU A 132 8.13 1.10 -26.11
N GLU A 133 9.01 0.18 -26.49
CA GLU A 133 10.05 -0.32 -25.59
C GLU A 133 11.03 0.79 -25.23
N GLY A 134 11.34 0.94 -23.93
CA GLY A 134 12.18 2.02 -23.42
C GLY A 134 11.51 3.40 -23.37
N GLN A 135 10.28 3.55 -23.87
CA GLN A 135 9.55 4.81 -23.80
C GLN A 135 9.11 5.12 -22.37
N SER A 136 9.38 6.34 -21.92
CA SER A 136 8.91 6.84 -20.63
C SER A 136 7.41 7.09 -20.67
N PHE A 137 6.66 6.52 -19.72
CA PHE A 137 5.22 6.80 -19.59
C PHE A 137 4.94 8.28 -19.31
N TRP A 138 5.82 8.94 -18.56
CA TRP A 138 5.69 10.36 -18.26
C TRP A 138 5.89 11.22 -19.51
N GLU A 139 6.94 10.96 -20.29
CA GLU A 139 7.20 11.68 -21.54
C GLU A 139 6.06 11.44 -22.53
N TYR A 140 5.60 10.19 -22.66
CA TYR A 140 4.39 9.88 -23.43
C TYR A 140 3.20 10.76 -23.01
N CYS A 141 2.90 10.87 -21.72
CA CYS A 141 1.77 11.68 -21.24
C CYS A 141 1.95 13.19 -21.53
N VAL A 142 3.17 13.70 -21.46
CA VAL A 142 3.47 15.13 -21.66
C VAL A 142 3.53 15.47 -23.15
N GLU A 143 4.16 14.63 -23.97
CA GLU A 143 4.40 14.84 -25.40
C GLU A 143 3.16 14.56 -26.25
N SER A 144 2.31 13.61 -25.86
CA SER A 144 1.07 13.27 -26.60
C SER A 144 -0.04 14.34 -26.51
N ALA A 145 0.23 15.50 -25.89
CA ALA A 145 -0.76 16.55 -25.59
C ALA A 145 -1.99 16.04 -24.81
N SER A 146 -1.88 14.90 -24.13
CA SER A 146 -2.94 14.34 -23.28
C SER A 146 -2.51 14.20 -21.81
N PRO A 147 -2.24 15.32 -21.09
CA PRO A 147 -1.87 15.29 -19.68
C PRO A 147 -2.90 14.60 -18.78
N ASP A 148 -4.15 14.50 -19.21
CA ASP A 148 -5.19 13.80 -18.46
C ASP A 148 -4.98 12.28 -18.40
N THR A 149 -4.14 11.71 -19.26
CA THR A 149 -3.81 10.29 -19.27
C THR A 149 -3.17 9.86 -17.94
N ILE A 150 -2.30 10.68 -17.36
CA ILE A 150 -1.71 10.38 -16.05
C ILE A 150 -2.78 10.29 -14.95
N LYS A 151 -3.86 11.08 -15.08
CA LYS A 151 -4.99 11.07 -14.14
C LYS A 151 -5.85 9.82 -14.28
N LYS A 152 -5.65 9.00 -15.31
CA LYS A 152 -6.31 7.70 -15.52
C LYS A 152 -5.48 6.52 -15.00
N LEU A 153 -4.20 6.72 -14.66
CA LEU A 153 -3.36 5.68 -14.04
C LEU A 153 -3.90 5.33 -12.65
N ARG A 154 -4.03 4.04 -12.35
CA ARG A 154 -4.64 3.50 -11.13
C ARG A 154 -3.78 2.44 -10.48
N TRP A 155 -3.10 1.62 -11.27
CA TRP A 155 -2.15 0.65 -10.75
C TRP A 155 -1.01 0.37 -11.73
N THR A 156 0.12 -0.03 -11.18
CA THR A 156 1.30 -0.57 -11.87
C THR A 156 1.78 -1.80 -11.12
N HIS A 157 2.05 -2.91 -11.82
CA HIS A 157 2.64 -4.14 -11.24
C HIS A 157 4.15 -4.16 -11.39
N LEU A 158 4.85 -4.67 -10.38
CA LEU A 158 6.30 -4.79 -10.30
C LEU A 158 6.68 -6.24 -10.00
N GLY A 159 7.77 -6.74 -10.59
CA GLY A 159 8.23 -8.11 -10.35
C GLY A 159 7.29 -9.16 -10.94
N TYR A 160 6.89 -10.16 -10.13
CA TYR A 160 5.92 -11.18 -10.56
C TYR A 160 4.55 -10.56 -10.83
N GLN A 161 3.93 -10.94 -11.94
CA GLN A 161 2.64 -10.38 -12.36
C GLN A 161 1.47 -11.14 -11.74
N PHE A 162 0.47 -10.41 -11.25
CA PHE A 162 -0.75 -11.00 -10.69
C PHE A 162 -1.85 -11.04 -11.75
N ASP A 163 -2.41 -12.22 -12.00
CA ASP A 163 -3.58 -12.36 -12.86
C ASP A 163 -4.85 -12.08 -12.08
N TYR A 164 -5.49 -10.94 -12.32
CA TYR A 164 -6.77 -10.66 -11.68
C TYR A 164 -7.92 -11.56 -12.17
N ASN A 165 -7.82 -12.16 -13.37
CA ASN A 165 -8.87 -13.04 -13.89
C ASN A 165 -8.83 -14.42 -13.22
N ASN A 166 -7.63 -14.95 -13.01
CA ASN A 166 -7.41 -16.26 -12.38
C ASN A 166 -7.11 -16.16 -10.88
N VAL A 167 -6.91 -14.95 -10.38
CA VAL A 167 -6.65 -14.60 -8.98
C VAL A 167 -5.43 -15.36 -8.42
N GLU A 168 -4.36 -15.38 -9.21
CA GLU A 168 -3.10 -16.05 -8.90
C GLU A 168 -1.90 -15.29 -9.48
N TYR A 169 -0.72 -15.49 -8.90
CA TYR A 169 0.52 -15.03 -9.51
C TYR A 169 0.88 -15.90 -10.72
N LYS A 170 1.38 -15.28 -11.79
CA LYS A 170 1.94 -15.99 -12.94
C LYS A 170 3.44 -16.20 -12.71
N PRO A 171 3.88 -17.39 -12.24
CA PRO A 171 5.29 -17.62 -11.93
C PRO A 171 6.19 -17.45 -13.16
N ASP A 172 5.66 -17.69 -14.36
CA ASP A 172 6.40 -17.59 -15.62
C ASP A 172 6.61 -16.14 -16.11
N ILE A 173 5.98 -15.14 -15.48
CA ILE A 173 6.07 -13.73 -15.90
C ILE A 173 6.69 -12.89 -14.79
N TYR A 174 8.00 -12.67 -14.91
CA TYR A 174 8.80 -11.84 -14.03
C TYR A 174 9.58 -10.79 -14.80
N TYR A 175 9.43 -9.53 -14.40
CA TYR A 175 10.08 -8.38 -15.07
C TYR A 175 11.16 -7.69 -14.25
N GLY A 176 11.59 -8.30 -13.16
CA GLY A 176 12.50 -7.66 -12.21
C GLY A 176 11.76 -6.77 -11.21
N PHE A 177 12.17 -6.86 -9.94
CA PHE A 177 11.74 -5.91 -8.92
C PHE A 177 12.71 -4.71 -8.89
N PRO A 178 12.23 -3.46 -8.78
CA PRO A 178 13.11 -2.29 -8.76
C PRO A 178 14.09 -2.35 -7.58
N ARG A 179 15.41 -2.33 -7.85
CA ARG A 179 16.45 -2.56 -6.83
C ARG A 179 16.45 -1.51 -5.72
N ASP A 180 16.16 -0.27 -6.06
CA ASP A 180 16.04 0.84 -5.12
C ASP A 180 14.88 0.64 -4.14
N LEU A 181 13.70 0.30 -4.66
CA LEU A 181 12.53 -0.04 -3.82
C LEU A 181 12.76 -1.34 -3.04
N GLY A 182 13.42 -2.32 -3.66
CA GLY A 182 13.75 -3.58 -3.04
C GLY A 182 14.69 -3.40 -1.85
N SER A 183 15.78 -2.65 -2.04
CA SER A 183 16.72 -2.32 -0.97
C SER A 183 16.05 -1.56 0.17
N LEU A 184 15.17 -0.60 -0.14
CA LEU A 184 14.41 0.16 0.84
C LEU A 184 13.54 -0.77 1.72
N THR A 185 12.73 -1.61 1.08
CA THR A 185 11.79 -2.51 1.77
C THR A 185 12.50 -3.64 2.52
N CYS A 186 13.61 -4.17 1.99
CA CYS A 186 14.48 -5.08 2.72
C CYS A 186 15.07 -4.45 3.99
N HIS A 187 15.49 -3.19 3.92
CA HIS A 187 16.02 -2.51 5.11
C HIS A 187 14.94 -2.38 6.19
N ILE A 188 13.75 -1.92 5.80
CA ILE A 188 12.59 -1.82 6.70
C ILE A 188 12.24 -3.18 7.32
N ALA A 189 12.12 -4.23 6.51
CA ALA A 189 11.73 -5.56 6.99
C ALA A 189 12.78 -6.15 7.94
N THR A 190 14.07 -5.99 7.62
CA THR A 190 15.17 -6.44 8.48
C THR A 190 15.16 -5.71 9.82
N ALA A 191 14.93 -4.40 9.82
CA ALA A 191 14.80 -3.61 11.05
C ALA A 191 13.63 -4.04 11.94
N LEU A 192 12.60 -4.67 11.36
CA LEU A 192 11.47 -5.26 12.05
C LEU A 192 11.64 -6.74 12.40
N GLY A 193 12.83 -7.32 12.17
CA GLY A 193 13.14 -8.71 12.51
C GLY A 193 12.88 -9.73 11.39
N TYR A 194 12.78 -9.29 10.14
CA TYR A 194 12.60 -10.14 8.95
C TYR A 194 13.82 -10.06 8.00
N PRO A 195 15.00 -10.60 8.39
CA PRO A 195 16.24 -10.50 7.60
C PRO A 195 16.19 -11.24 6.27
N ASP A 196 15.31 -12.25 6.17
CA ASP A 196 15.13 -13.08 4.98
C ASP A 196 14.08 -12.53 4.02
N TYR A 197 13.45 -11.39 4.34
CA TYR A 197 12.48 -10.75 3.46
C TYR A 197 13.11 -10.42 2.10
N ARG A 198 12.46 -10.86 1.02
CA ARG A 198 12.83 -10.54 -0.37
C ARG A 198 11.57 -10.08 -1.11
N PRO A 199 11.52 -8.83 -1.59
CA PRO A 199 10.39 -8.35 -2.37
C PRO A 199 10.48 -8.90 -3.79
N GLU A 200 9.50 -9.73 -4.15
CA GLU A 200 9.44 -10.37 -5.48
C GLU A 200 8.29 -9.84 -6.35
N SER A 201 7.27 -9.27 -5.71
CA SER A 201 6.07 -8.71 -6.32
C SER A 201 5.71 -7.40 -5.63
N GLY A 202 5.11 -6.47 -6.37
CA GLY A 202 4.59 -5.24 -5.81
C GLY A 202 3.52 -4.59 -6.67
N VAL A 203 2.61 -3.87 -6.03
CA VAL A 203 1.59 -3.06 -6.71
C VAL A 203 1.70 -1.62 -6.26
N VAL A 204 1.90 -0.72 -7.22
CA VAL A 204 1.85 0.73 -6.99
C VAL A 204 0.43 1.19 -7.29
N ASN A 205 -0.28 1.68 -6.27
CA ASN A 205 -1.65 2.17 -6.43
C ASN A 205 -1.68 3.71 -6.50
N TYR A 206 -2.45 4.24 -7.44
CA TYR A 206 -2.60 5.68 -7.67
C TYR A 206 -4.02 6.13 -7.35
N TYR A 207 -4.15 7.04 -6.39
CA TYR A 207 -5.42 7.48 -5.84
C TYR A 207 -5.67 8.97 -6.11
N PRO A 208 -6.38 9.34 -7.20
CA PRO A 208 -6.86 10.70 -7.38
C PRO A 208 -7.84 11.10 -6.26
N LEU A 209 -8.01 12.41 -6.06
CA LEU A 209 -8.97 12.93 -5.08
C LEU A 209 -10.37 12.32 -5.28
N GLY A 210 -10.96 11.86 -4.17
CA GLY A 210 -12.28 11.22 -4.16
C GLY A 210 -12.31 9.77 -4.61
N SER A 211 -11.15 9.17 -4.95
CA SER A 211 -11.02 7.73 -5.13
C SER A 211 -11.03 7.01 -3.76
N SER A 212 -11.23 5.69 -3.80
CA SER A 212 -11.34 4.86 -2.60
C SER A 212 -11.09 3.41 -2.97
N MET A 213 -10.49 2.64 -2.08
CA MET A 213 -10.35 1.19 -2.20
C MET A 213 -11.34 0.49 -1.26
N GLY A 214 -11.99 -0.57 -1.75
CA GLY A 214 -12.89 -1.38 -0.93
C GLY A 214 -12.11 -2.32 0.00
N GLY A 215 -12.78 -2.80 1.05
CA GLY A 215 -12.19 -3.80 1.95
C GLY A 215 -11.91 -5.11 1.22
N HIS A 216 -10.69 -5.63 1.37
CA HIS A 216 -10.21 -6.88 0.82
C HIS A 216 -9.19 -7.49 1.79
N VAL A 217 -8.76 -8.71 1.50
CA VAL A 217 -7.72 -9.42 2.24
C VAL A 217 -6.70 -9.89 1.23
N ASP A 218 -5.43 -9.56 1.47
CA ASP A 218 -4.30 -10.08 0.70
C ASP A 218 -3.95 -11.46 1.25
N LYS A 219 -4.04 -12.48 0.40
CA LYS A 219 -3.95 -13.90 0.80
C LYS A 219 -3.41 -14.81 -0.31
N TYR A 220 -2.80 -14.23 -1.33
CA TYR A 220 -2.38 -14.95 -2.54
C TYR A 220 -0.87 -15.18 -2.59
N GLU A 221 -0.15 -14.64 -1.61
CA GLU A 221 1.25 -14.91 -1.34
C GLU A 221 1.42 -16.35 -0.86
N ASN A 222 2.45 -17.05 -1.36
CA ASN A 222 2.73 -18.43 -1.00
C ASN A 222 3.24 -18.55 0.45
N ASP A 223 4.01 -17.56 0.91
CA ASP A 223 4.58 -17.51 2.25
C ASP A 223 3.97 -16.36 3.05
N LEU A 224 3.00 -16.69 3.90
CA LEU A 224 2.33 -15.75 4.80
C LEU A 224 3.14 -15.48 6.08
N SER A 225 4.36 -16.01 6.21
CA SER A 225 5.25 -15.65 7.33
C SER A 225 6.07 -14.39 7.06
N GLN A 226 6.13 -13.94 5.80
CA GLN A 226 6.83 -12.72 5.40
C GLN A 226 5.90 -11.50 5.45
N PRO A 227 6.43 -10.31 5.79
CA PRO A 227 5.63 -9.10 5.92
C PRO A 227 5.21 -8.51 4.56
N LEU A 228 4.12 -7.73 4.56
CA LEU A 228 3.70 -6.89 3.44
C LEU A 228 4.06 -5.44 3.72
N VAL A 229 5.04 -4.91 2.97
CA VAL A 229 5.48 -3.53 3.15
C VAL A 229 4.61 -2.60 2.32
N SER A 230 3.81 -1.74 2.97
CA SER A 230 3.00 -0.71 2.30
C SER A 230 3.58 0.69 2.53
N ILE A 231 3.86 1.40 1.45
CA ILE A 231 4.45 2.74 1.51
C ILE A 231 3.48 3.70 0.81
N SER A 232 3.12 4.77 1.50
CA SER A 232 2.25 5.81 0.97
C SER A 232 3.00 7.12 0.81
N PHE A 233 2.61 7.90 -0.19
CA PHE A 233 3.18 9.21 -0.49
C PHE A 233 2.08 10.18 -0.90
N GLY A 234 2.24 11.46 -0.58
CA GLY A 234 1.33 12.52 -1.00
C GLY A 234 0.26 12.83 0.04
N GLN A 235 -1.00 12.83 -0.38
CA GLN A 235 -2.11 13.25 0.47
C GLN A 235 -2.46 12.18 1.52
N SER A 236 -2.90 12.61 2.70
CA SER A 236 -3.39 11.72 3.74
C SER A 236 -4.62 10.94 3.29
N ALA A 237 -4.75 9.72 3.80
CA ALA A 237 -5.91 8.86 3.62
C ALA A 237 -6.37 8.28 4.97
N VAL A 238 -7.63 7.86 5.05
CA VAL A 238 -8.10 7.00 6.16
C VAL A 238 -7.97 5.56 5.71
N TYR A 239 -7.12 4.81 6.41
CA TYR A 239 -6.97 3.37 6.25
C TYR A 239 -7.82 2.66 7.31
N LEU A 240 -8.55 1.64 6.88
CA LEU A 240 -9.43 0.84 7.74
C LEU A 240 -8.85 -0.56 7.89
N ILE A 241 -8.35 -0.88 9.08
CA ILE A 241 -7.88 -2.23 9.41
C ILE A 241 -9.00 -3.01 10.11
N GLY A 242 -9.50 -4.05 9.44
CA GLY A 242 -10.57 -4.91 9.93
C GLY A 242 -10.05 -6.06 10.79
N GLY A 243 -10.96 -6.97 11.16
CA GLY A 243 -10.59 -8.25 11.77
C GLY A 243 -10.70 -9.41 10.79
N LYS A 244 -10.66 -10.64 11.32
CA LYS A 244 -10.79 -11.89 10.54
C LYS A 244 -12.09 -11.98 9.73
N THR A 245 -13.12 -11.25 10.14
CA THR A 245 -14.44 -11.25 9.50
C THR A 245 -14.97 -9.82 9.36
N CYS A 246 -15.84 -9.59 8.38
CA CYS A 246 -16.32 -8.25 8.01
C CYS A 246 -17.36 -7.65 8.97
N ASP A 247 -17.83 -8.41 9.95
CA ASP A 247 -18.68 -7.96 11.05
C ASP A 247 -17.88 -7.29 12.18
N ILE A 248 -16.56 -7.49 12.22
CA ILE A 248 -15.68 -6.79 13.16
C ILE A 248 -15.52 -5.35 12.68
N ARG A 249 -15.84 -4.38 13.55
CA ARG A 249 -15.71 -2.96 13.26
C ARG A 249 -14.22 -2.62 13.05
N PRO A 250 -13.84 -2.07 11.87
CA PRO A 250 -12.45 -1.74 11.60
C PRO A 250 -11.97 -0.55 12.44
N THR A 251 -10.67 -0.50 12.69
CA THR A 251 -10.01 0.66 13.29
C THR A 251 -9.58 1.63 12.19
N GLY A 252 -9.93 2.91 12.33
CA GLY A 252 -9.49 3.97 11.43
C GLY A 252 -8.12 4.51 11.80
N ILE A 253 -7.24 4.61 10.80
CA ILE A 253 -5.87 5.11 10.91
C ILE A 253 -5.64 6.20 9.85
N GLN A 254 -5.04 7.32 10.25
CA GLN A 254 -4.52 8.31 9.32
C GLN A 254 -3.22 7.77 8.72
N HIS A 255 -3.20 7.58 7.40
CA HIS A 255 -2.19 6.78 6.75
C HIS A 255 -1.24 7.66 5.92
N PHE A 256 0.05 7.60 6.27
CA PHE A 256 1.16 8.15 5.50
C PHE A 256 2.18 7.07 5.09
N ILE A 257 2.49 6.06 5.92
CA ILE A 257 3.33 4.87 5.60
C ILE A 257 2.98 3.74 6.60
N SER A 258 2.89 2.46 6.21
CA SER A 258 2.76 1.36 7.18
C SER A 258 3.28 0.01 6.67
N ILE A 259 4.04 -0.72 7.47
CA ILE A 259 4.26 -2.15 7.19
C ILE A 259 3.06 -2.91 7.73
N ILE A 260 2.30 -3.50 6.83
CA ILE A 260 1.19 -4.34 7.21
C ILE A 260 1.79 -5.71 7.46
N TYR A 261 1.75 -6.23 8.69
CA TYR A 261 1.59 -7.67 8.93
C TYR A 261 1.15 -7.99 10.34
#